data_AF-A0A7W1Q1I9-F1
#
_entry.id   AF-A0A7W1Q1I9-F1
#
_cell.length_a   1.000
_cell.length_b   1.000
_cell.length_c   1.000
_cell.angle_alpha   90.00
_cell.angle_beta   90.00
_cell.angle_gamma   90.00
#
_symmetry.space_group_name_H-M   'P 1'
#
loop_
_entity.id
_entity.type
_entity.pdbx_description
1 polymer ?
#
loop_
_entity_poly.entity_id
_entity_poly.type
_entity_poly.pdbx_seq_one_letter_code
_entity_poly.pdbx_strand_id
1 'polypeptide(L)' 'MNEDLAELEQQAADPELWSDQERAQQVTSRMSHIRADLERVAALRRRLEDLGVMFELAADEHDADTLAEAEADLAVFS' A
#
# COMPACT_ATOMS: atom_id res chain seq x y z
N MET A 1 0.56 -5.25 11.33
CA MET A 1 0.47 -5.52 9.88
C MET A 1 1.70 -6.23 9.34
N ASN A 2 2.90 -5.60 9.35
CA ASN A 2 4.11 -6.30 8.86
C ASN A 2 4.54 -7.47 9.76
N GLU A 3 4.50 -7.28 11.09
CA GLU A 3 4.78 -8.36 12.05
C GLU A 3 3.74 -9.50 11.93
N ASP A 4 2.44 -9.16 11.85
CA ASP A 4 1.37 -10.13 11.61
C ASP A 4 1.54 -10.92 10.30
N LEU A 5 2.01 -10.27 9.23
CA LEU A 5 2.26 -10.92 7.94
C LEU A 5 3.44 -11.88 8.04
N ALA A 6 4.53 -11.48 8.70
CA ALA A 6 5.71 -12.32 8.89
C ALA A 6 5.38 -13.57 9.71
N GLU A 7 4.56 -13.44 10.76
CA GLU A 7 4.09 -14.59 11.55
C GLU A 7 3.22 -15.54 10.73
N LEU A 8 2.33 -15.01 9.88
CA LEU A 8 1.50 -15.83 9.00
C LEU A 8 2.31 -16.49 7.87
N GLU A 9 3.33 -15.82 7.35
CA GLU A 9 4.27 -16.38 6.38
C GLU A 9 5.08 -17.53 6.98
N GLN A 10 5.48 -17.39 8.25
CA GLN A 10 6.13 -18.48 8.98
C GLN A 10 5.17 -19.67 9.17
N GLN A 11 3.91 -19.43 9.51
CA GLN A 11 2.90 -20.49 9.60
C GLN A 11 2.64 -21.15 8.24
N ALA A 12 2.59 -20.37 7.15
CA ALA A 12 2.40 -20.87 5.80
C ALA A 12 3.56 -21.75 5.29
N ALA A 13 4.75 -21.55 5.84
CA ALA A 13 5.93 -22.36 5.56
C ALA A 13 5.93 -23.72 6.27
N ASP A 14 5.06 -23.93 7.28
CA ASP A 14 4.93 -25.19 7.99
C ASP A 14 4.17 -26.24 7.13
N PRO A 15 4.78 -27.37 6.77
CA PRO A 15 4.12 -28.45 6.03
C PRO A 15 2.91 -29.05 6.75
N GLU A 16 2.89 -29.04 8.10
CA GLU A 16 1.74 -29.54 8.86
C GLU A 16 0.50 -28.66 8.67
N LEU A 17 0.65 -27.36 8.40
CA LEU A 17 -0.48 -26.49 8.08
C LEU A 17 -1.28 -27.05 6.89
N TRP A 18 -0.60 -27.58 5.88
CA TRP A 18 -1.24 -28.08 4.65
C TRP A 18 -1.95 -29.42 4.84
N SER A 19 -1.73 -30.09 5.98
CA SER A 19 -2.52 -31.25 6.37
C SER A 19 -3.90 -30.88 6.95
N ASP A 20 -4.07 -29.61 7.38
CA ASP A 20 -5.32 -29.04 7.87
C ASP A 20 -5.83 -27.98 6.87
N GLN A 21 -6.71 -28.42 5.97
CA GLN A 21 -7.22 -27.58 4.89
C GLN A 21 -7.96 -26.33 5.41
N GLU A 22 -8.70 -26.44 6.51
CA GLU A 22 -9.47 -25.33 7.07
C GLU A 22 -8.51 -24.28 7.65
N ARG A 23 -7.52 -24.72 8.43
CA ARG A 23 -6.49 -23.83 8.99
C ARG A 23 -5.65 -23.18 7.89
N ALA A 24 -5.26 -23.93 6.86
CA ALA A 24 -4.52 -23.40 5.72
C ALA A 24 -5.30 -22.32 4.96
N GLN A 25 -6.61 -22.52 4.77
CA GLN A 25 -7.48 -21.52 4.12
C GLN A 25 -7.58 -20.24 4.96
N GLN A 26 -7.72 -20.35 6.28
CA GLN A 26 -7.79 -19.19 7.18
C GLN A 26 -6.50 -18.37 7.16
N VAL A 27 -5.33 -19.03 7.29
CA VAL A 27 -4.01 -18.37 7.26
C VAL A 27 -3.81 -17.65 5.92
N THR A 28 -4.05 -18.34 4.81
CA THR A 28 -3.88 -17.77 3.46
C THR A 28 -4.83 -16.60 3.22
N SER A 29 -6.09 -16.73 3.64
CA SER A 29 -7.07 -15.64 3.54
C SER A 29 -6.60 -14.41 4.31
N ARG A 30 -6.17 -14.57 5.56
CA ARG A 30 -5.68 -13.46 6.39
C ARG A 30 -4.45 -12.80 5.76
N MET A 31 -3.51 -13.59 5.24
CA MET A 31 -2.33 -13.06 4.52
C MET A 31 -2.72 -12.21 3.31
N SER A 32 -3.66 -12.68 2.48
CA SER A 32 -4.13 -11.94 1.30
C SER A 32 -4.75 -10.60 1.69
N HIS A 33 -5.55 -10.56 2.77
CA HIS A 33 -6.12 -9.30 3.27
C HIS A 33 -5.02 -8.33 3.71
N ILE A 34 -4.09 -8.77 4.55
CA ILE A 34 -3.00 -7.91 5.05
C ILE A 34 -2.12 -7.40 3.90
N ARG A 35 -1.80 -8.25 2.92
CA ARG A 35 -1.04 -7.84 1.73
C ARG A 35 -1.78 -6.79 0.91
N ALA A 36 -3.07 -6.99 0.67
CA ALA A 36 -3.88 -6.01 -0.04
C ALA A 36 -3.94 -4.66 0.72
N ASP A 37 -4.01 -4.67 2.05
CA ASP A 37 -3.99 -3.46 2.86
C ASP A 37 -2.65 -2.73 2.75
N LEU A 38 -1.54 -3.47 2.85
CA LEU A 38 -0.19 -2.94 2.71
C LEU A 38 0.03 -2.34 1.30
N GLU A 39 -0.44 -3.01 0.25
CA GLU A 39 -0.37 -2.51 -1.12
C GLU A 39 -1.13 -1.19 -1.29
N ARG A 40 -2.33 -1.08 -0.71
CA ARG A 40 -3.11 0.17 -0.74
C ARG A 40 -2.40 1.30 -0.02
N VAL A 41 -1.85 1.06 1.18
CA VAL A 41 -1.09 2.06 1.93
C VAL A 41 0.18 2.48 1.17
N ALA A 42 0.92 1.52 0.61
CA ALA A 42 2.11 1.80 -0.17
C ALA A 42 1.80 2.61 -1.43
N ALA A 43 0.68 2.32 -2.11
CA ALA A 43 0.24 3.08 -3.27
C ALA A 43 -0.15 4.52 -2.92
N LEU A 44 -0.88 4.72 -1.82
CA LEU A 44 -1.22 6.06 -1.32
C LEU A 44 0.03 6.87 -0.97
N ARG A 45 0.99 6.23 -0.30
CA ARG A 45 2.26 6.87 0.05
C ARG A 45 3.03 7.36 -1.18
N ARG A 46 3.18 6.51 -2.20
CA ARG A 46 3.86 6.88 -3.45
C ARG A 46 3.19 8.06 -4.12
N ARG A 47 1.87 8.04 -4.25
CA ARG A 47 1.16 9.16 -4.88
C ARG A 47 1.29 10.47 -4.10
N LEU A 48 1.38 10.41 -2.76
CA LEU A 48 1.64 11.59 -1.94
C LEU A 48 3.09 12.11 -2.11
N GLU A 49 4.06 11.21 -2.24
CA GLU A 49 5.45 11.56 -2.56
C GLU A 49 5.55 12.22 -3.94
N ASP A 50 4.91 11.65 -4.96
CA ASP A 50 4.84 12.20 -6.32
C ASP A 50 4.17 13.59 -6.32
N LEU A 51 3.08 13.75 -5.57
CA LEU A 51 2.39 15.03 -5.41
C LEU A 51 3.29 16.09 -4.76
N GLY A 52 4.09 15.71 -3.76
CA GLY A 52 5.09 16.59 -3.15
C GLY A 52 6.10 17.10 -4.18
N VAL A 53 6.60 16.21 -5.04
CA VAL A 53 7.51 16.56 -6.15
C VAL A 53 6.84 17.53 -7.13
N MET A 54 5.57 17.33 -7.47
CA MET A 54 4.84 18.25 -8.37
C MET A 54 4.74 19.66 -7.77
N PHE A 55 4.43 19.79 -6.47
CA PHE A 55 4.40 21.09 -5.80
C PHE A 55 5.77 21.76 -5.75
N GLU A 56 6.84 20.99 -5.49
CA GLU A 56 8.21 21.50 -5.50
C GLU A 56 8.58 22.02 -6.90
N LEU A 57 8.31 21.25 -7.96
CA LEU A 57 8.57 21.66 -9.35
C LEU A 57 7.76 22.89 -9.75
N ALA A 58 6.46 22.93 -9.43
CA ALA A 58 5.61 24.08 -9.73
C ALA A 58 6.12 25.36 -9.05
N ALA A 59 6.61 25.25 -7.80
CA ALA A 59 7.16 26.36 -7.05
C ALA A 59 8.49 26.85 -7.65
N ASP A 60 9.40 25.93 -7.96
CA ASP A 60 10.73 26.21 -8.51
C ASP A 60 10.67 26.80 -9.93
N GLU A 61 9.74 26.33 -10.76
CA GLU A 61 9.57 26.77 -12.14
C GLU A 61 8.56 27.92 -12.30
N HIS A 62 7.90 28.34 -11.22
CA HIS A 62 6.78 29.28 -11.25
C HIS A 62 5.66 28.85 -12.24
N ASP A 63 5.40 27.55 -12.32
CA ASP A 63 4.45 26.95 -13.23
C ASP A 63 3.06 26.81 -12.60
N ALA A 64 2.15 27.71 -12.98
CA ALA A 64 0.79 27.74 -12.49
C ALA A 64 -0.07 26.57 -13.01
N ASP A 65 0.25 26.02 -14.19
CA ASP A 65 -0.50 24.89 -14.75
C ASP A 65 -0.15 23.60 -13.97
N THR A 66 1.14 23.39 -13.68
CA THR A 66 1.59 22.27 -12.83
C THR A 66 1.04 22.38 -11.40
N LEU A 67 0.97 23.60 -10.84
CA LEU A 67 0.35 23.82 -9.52
C LEU A 67 -1.13 23.42 -9.53
N ALA A 68 -1.89 23.81 -10.56
CA ALA A 68 -3.31 23.48 -10.67
C ALA A 68 -3.53 21.97 -10.82
N GLU A 69 -2.66 21.26 -11.53
CA GLU A 69 -2.69 19.79 -11.63
C GLU A 69 -2.46 19.14 -10.26
N ALA A 70 -1.45 19.59 -9.51
CA ALA A 70 -1.19 19.11 -8.16
C ALA A 70 -2.36 19.37 -7.20
N GLU A 71 -2.99 20.55 -7.24
CA GLU A 71 -4.17 20.86 -6.42
C GLU A 71 -5.38 19.98 -6.78
N ALA A 72 -5.60 19.70 -8.07
CA ALA A 72 -6.66 18.80 -8.52
C ALA A 72 -6.42 17.37 -8.04
N ASP A 73 -5.19 16.87 -8.13
CA ASP A 73 -4.82 15.55 -7.65
C ASP A 73 -4.93 15.43 -6.13
N LEU A 74 -4.56 16.47 -5.38
CA LEU A 74 -4.73 16.55 -3.94
C LEU A 74 -6.20 16.41 -3.52
N ALA A 75 -7.12 17.03 -4.26
CA ALA A 75 -8.56 16.97 -3.99
C ALA A 75 -9.14 15.54 -4.13
N VAL A 76 -8.47 14.64 -4.88
CA VAL A 76 -8.87 13.23 -4.97
C VAL A 76 -8.55 12.45 -3.68
N PHE A 77 -7.67 12.97 -2.82
CA PHE A 77 -7.32 12.36 -1.53
C PHE A 77 -8.20 12.81 -0.35
N SER A 78 -8.96 13.92 -0.48
CA SER A 78 -9.81 14.50 0.57
C SER A 78 -11.24 13.97 0.54
#